data_AF-A0A1C6QX79-F1
#
_entry.id   AF-A0A1C6QX79-F1
#
_cell.length_a   1.000
_cell.length_b   1.000
_cell.length_c   1.000
_cell.angle_alpha   90.00
_cell.angle_beta   90.00
_cell.angle_gamma   90.00
#
_symmetry.space_group_name_H-M   'P 1'
#
loop_
_entity.id
_entity.type
_entity.pdbx_description
1 polymer ?
#
loop_
_entity_poly.entity_id
_entity_poly.type
_entity_poly.pdbx_seq_one_letter_code
_entity_poly.pdbx_strand_id
1 'polypeptide(L)'
;MKNELSLSQLRGQFIASSVLLESLLQALPAETLRALYERHAANSQETTDALRQANCPEEELDAYNSFALNNQVVIGRSWRKTT
;
A
#
# COMPACT_ATOMS: atom_id res chain seq x y z
N MET A 1 4.57 -1.24 -29.70
CA MET A 1 4.24 -2.50 -29.00
C MET A 1 3.86 -2.14 -27.57
N LYS A 2 2.63 -2.39 -27.14
CA LYS A 2 2.27 -2.23 -25.72
C LYS A 2 2.90 -3.39 -24.96
N ASN A 3 3.77 -3.09 -24.01
CA ASN A 3 4.31 -4.10 -23.09
C ASN A 3 3.20 -4.48 -22.10
N GLU A 4 2.33 -5.39 -22.51
CA GLU A 4 1.34 -5.96 -21.61
C GLU A 4 2.05 -6.98 -20.70
N LEU A 5 2.19 -6.61 -19.43
CA LEU A 5 2.70 -7.53 -18.40
C LEU A 5 1.71 -8.68 -18.24
N SER A 6 2.22 -9.91 -18.22
CA SER A 6 1.38 -11.06 -17.91
C SER A 6 0.87 -10.99 -16.46
N LEU A 7 -0.31 -11.58 -16.21
CA LEU A 7 -0.92 -11.61 -14.87
C LEU A 7 0.01 -12.24 -13.81
N SER A 8 0.84 -13.22 -14.20
CA SER A 8 1.84 -13.82 -13.31
C SER A 8 2.96 -12.83 -12.94
N GLN A 9 3.40 -11.99 -13.87
CA GLN A 9 4.39 -10.94 -13.61
C GLN A 9 3.83 -9.85 -12.69
N LEU A 10 2.59 -9.40 -12.94
CA LEU A 10 1.92 -8.42 -12.08
C LEU A 10 1.77 -8.95 -10.64
N ARG A 11 1.34 -10.21 -10.50
CA ARG A 11 1.25 -10.87 -9.19
C ARG A 11 2.62 -11.01 -8.52
N GLY A 12 3.66 -11.34 -9.29
CA GLY A 12 5.03 -11.43 -8.79
C GLY A 12 5.55 -10.09 -8.26
N GLN A 13 5.31 -9.00 -8.98
CA GLN A 13 5.67 -7.64 -8.53
C GLN A 13 4.92 -7.22 -7.27
N PHE A 14 3.63 -7.54 -7.18
CA PHE A 14 2.82 -7.23 -6.00
C PHE A 14 3.32 -7.96 -4.76
N ILE A 15 3.60 -9.27 -4.87
CA ILE A 15 4.18 -10.06 -3.76
C ILE A 15 5.55 -9.51 -3.37
N ALA A 16 6.42 -9.22 -4.34
CA ALA A 16 7.75 -8.68 -4.08
C ALA A 16 7.67 -7.33 -3.34
N SER A 17 6.78 -6.44 -3.75
CA SER A 17 6.53 -5.16 -3.08
C SER A 17 6.10 -5.34 -1.63
N SER A 18 5.15 -6.24 -1.35
CA SER A 18 4.69 -6.51 0.02
C SER A 18 5.78 -7.12 0.90
N VAL A 19 6.61 -8.02 0.36
CA VAL A 19 7.73 -8.63 1.10
C VAL A 19 8.81 -7.60 1.42
N LEU A 20 9.14 -6.71 0.47
CA LEU A 20 10.06 -5.61 0.69
C LEU A 20 9.55 -4.66 1.78
N LEU A 21 8.26 -4.28 1.70
CA LEU A 21 7.64 -3.46 2.73
C LEU A 21 7.70 -4.14 4.10
N GLU A 22 7.26 -5.40 4.22
CA GLU A 22 7.31 -6.13 5.50
C GLU A 22 8.75 -6.20 6.05
N SER A 23 9.76 -6.40 5.19
CA SER A 23 11.17 -6.42 5.60
C SER A 23 11.66 -5.08 6.14
N LEU A 24 11.25 -3.96 5.53
CA LEU A 24 11.60 -2.61 6.01
C LEU A 24 10.94 -2.29 7.36
N LEU A 25 9.75 -2.83 7.62
CA LEU A 25 8.99 -2.57 8.84
C LEU A 25 9.48 -3.37 10.05
N GLN A 26 10.11 -4.54 9.84
CA GLN A 26 10.54 -5.43 10.93
C GLN A 26 11.51 -4.79 11.94
N ALA A 27 12.30 -3.81 11.52
CA ALA A 27 13.27 -3.13 12.39
C ALA A 27 12.67 -1.97 13.18
N LEU A 28 11.39 -1.62 12.95
CA LEU A 28 10.77 -0.44 13.56
C LEU A 28 10.11 -0.78 14.90
N PRO A 29 10.20 0.12 15.91
CA PRO A 29 9.47 -0.02 17.16
C PRO A 29 7.94 -0.03 16.96
N ALA A 30 7.23 -0.70 17.87
CA ALA A 30 5.76 -0.81 17.82
C ALA A 30 5.06 0.56 17.76
N GLU A 31 5.52 1.56 18.51
CA GLU A 31 4.96 2.92 18.48
C GLU A 31 5.16 3.60 17.13
N THR A 32 6.31 3.40 16.50
CA THR A 32 6.59 3.90 15.14
C THR A 32 5.68 3.24 14.12
N LEU A 33 5.46 1.92 14.24
CA LEU A 33 4.55 1.18 13.36
C LEU A 33 3.10 1.63 13.53
N ARG A 34 2.67 1.91 14.76
CA ARG A 34 1.35 2.47 15.04
C ARG A 34 1.19 3.86 14.41
N ALA A 35 2.13 4.77 14.63
CA ALA A 35 2.10 6.11 14.04
C ALA A 35 2.11 6.06 12.52
N LEU A 36 2.88 5.14 11.93
CA LEU A 36 2.90 4.90 10.49
C LEU A 36 1.54 4.39 9.98
N TYR A 37 0.90 3.46 10.70
CA TYR A 37 -0.42 2.93 10.36
C TYR A 37 -1.48 4.04 10.32
N GLU A 38 -1.55 4.87 11.37
CA GLU A 38 -2.51 5.97 11.47
C GLU A 38 -2.26 7.01 10.38
N ARG A 39 -1.00 7.40 10.16
CA ARG A 39 -0.62 8.38 9.14
C ARG A 39 -0.87 7.88 7.72
N HIS A 40 -0.57 6.60 7.45
CA HIS A 40 -0.82 6.02 6.13
C HIS A 40 -2.32 6.02 5.81
N ALA A 41 -3.19 5.69 6.76
CA ALA A 41 -4.65 5.74 6.55
C ALA A 41 -5.13 7.15 6.18
N ALA A 42 -4.67 8.18 6.91
CA ALA A 42 -5.03 9.57 6.63
C ALA A 42 -4.51 10.03 5.26
N ASN A 43 -3.24 9.78 4.96
CA ASN A 43 -2.63 10.14 3.68
C ASN A 43 -3.29 9.42 2.50
N SER A 44 -3.70 8.16 2.68
CA SER A 44 -4.38 7.39 1.64
C SER A 44 -5.71 8.04 1.27
N GLN A 45 -6.49 8.43 2.28
CA GLN A 45 -7.76 9.11 2.07
C GLN A 45 -7.58 10.47 1.36
N GLU A 46 -6.64 11.28 1.84
CA GLU A 46 -6.32 12.58 1.22
C GLU A 46 -5.90 12.42 -0.24
N THR A 47 -5.08 11.42 -0.55
CA THR A 47 -4.63 11.13 -1.91
C THR A 47 -5.79 10.67 -2.79
N THR A 48 -6.65 9.77 -2.30
CA THR A 48 -7.84 9.33 -3.05
C THR A 48 -8.76 10.51 -3.37
N ASP A 49 -8.96 11.42 -2.41
CA ASP A 49 -9.80 12.61 -2.64
C ASP A 49 -9.15 13.59 -3.63
N ALA A 50 -7.83 13.78 -3.58
CA ALA A 50 -7.09 14.57 -4.55
C ALA A 50 -7.17 13.98 -5.97
N LEU A 51 -7.04 12.65 -6.10
CA LEU A 51 -7.17 11.96 -7.39
C LEU A 51 -8.59 12.07 -7.96
N ARG A 52 -9.62 11.99 -7.11
CA ARG A 52 -11.01 12.25 -7.51
C ARG A 52 -11.20 13.67 -8.00
N GLN A 53 -10.67 14.66 -7.28
CA GLN A 53 -10.74 16.08 -7.68
C GLN A 53 -10.01 16.34 -9.01
N ALA A 54 -8.96 15.56 -9.30
CA ALA A 54 -8.24 15.60 -10.56
C ALA A 54 -8.96 14.86 -11.71
N ASN A 55 -10.17 14.31 -11.49
CA ASN A 55 -10.91 13.48 -12.44
C ASN A 55 -10.09 12.26 -12.94
N CYS A 56 -9.30 11.66 -12.04
CA CYS A 56 -8.58 10.42 -12.31
C CYS A 56 -9.58 9.31 -12.71
N PRO A 57 -9.27 8.46 -13.71
CA PRO A 57 -10.13 7.35 -14.10
C PRO A 57 -10.45 6.42 -12.92
N GLU A 58 -11.67 5.87 -12.92
CA GLU A 58 -12.12 4.96 -11.85
C GLU A 58 -11.21 3.73 -11.70
N GLU A 59 -10.70 3.18 -12.81
CA GLU A 59 -9.74 2.09 -12.81
C GLU A 59 -8.43 2.44 -12.10
N GLU A 60 -7.92 3.66 -12.28
CA GLU A 60 -6.69 4.13 -11.62
C GLU A 60 -6.93 4.40 -10.13
N LEU A 61 -8.10 4.93 -9.77
CA LEU A 61 -8.53 5.09 -8.38
C LEU A 61 -8.63 3.74 -7.67
N ASP A 62 -9.22 2.74 -8.31
CA ASP A 62 -9.37 1.39 -7.76
C ASP A 62 -8.01 0.68 -7.61
N ALA A 63 -7.12 0.85 -8.57
CA ALA A 63 -5.75 0.35 -8.49
C ALA A 63 -5.00 1.00 -7.31
N TYR A 64 -5.12 2.32 -7.14
CA TYR A 64 -4.53 3.04 -6.01
C TYR A 64 -5.11 2.58 -4.67
N ASN A 65 -6.44 2.50 -4.55
CA ASN A 65 -7.10 2.08 -3.32
C ASN A 65 -6.70 0.64 -2.93
N SER A 66 -6.57 -0.25 -3.91
CA SER A 66 -6.10 -1.63 -3.70
C SER A 66 -4.65 -1.66 -3.19
N PHE A 67 -3.78 -0.84 -3.78
CA PHE A 67 -2.39 -0.70 -3.34
C PHE A 67 -2.30 -0.13 -1.91
N ALA A 68 -3.01 0.96 -1.62
CA ALA A 68 -3.04 1.59 -0.31
C ALA A 68 -3.57 0.63 0.77
N LEU A 69 -4.65 -0.09 0.48
CA LEU A 69 -5.19 -1.10 1.39
C LEU A 69 -4.18 -2.21 1.70
N ASN A 70 -3.46 -2.71 0.69
CA ASN A 70 -2.45 -3.74 0.92
C ASN A 70 -1.33 -3.24 1.86
N ASN A 71 -0.83 -2.03 1.62
CA ASN A 71 0.18 -1.42 2.49
C ASN A 71 -0.35 -1.26 3.92
N GLN A 72 -1.58 -0.78 4.09
CA GLN A 72 -2.23 -0.65 5.40
C GLN A 72 -2.29 -1.99 6.14
N VAL A 73 -2.64 -3.07 5.43
CA VAL A 73 -2.68 -4.43 5.98
C VAL A 73 -1.29 -4.90 6.40
N VAL A 74 -0.26 -4.69 5.57
CA VAL A 74 1.13 -5.09 5.89
C VAL A 74 1.65 -4.33 7.12
N ILE A 75 1.41 -3.00 7.19
CA ILE A 75 1.79 -2.18 8.33
C ILE A 75 1.06 -2.64 9.59
N GLY A 76 -0.26 -2.83 9.53
CA GLY A 76 -1.07 -3.26 10.66
C GLY A 76 -0.76 -4.69 11.14
N ARG A 77 -0.33 -5.58 10.26
CA ARG A 77 0.17 -6.92 10.63
C ARG A 77 1.53 -6.83 11.32
N SER A 78 2.45 -6.02 10.80
CA SER A 78 3.78 -5.84 11.39
C SER A 78 3.69 -5.23 12.78
N TRP A 79 2.84 -4.20 12.95
CA TRP A 79 2.58 -3.60 14.25
C TRP A 79 2.06 -4.62 15.27
N ARG A 80 1.01 -5.38 14.93
CA ARG A 80 0.41 -6.39 15.82
C ARG A 80 1.33 -7.55 16.19
N LYS A 81 2.35 -7.84 15.39
CA LYS A 81 3.39 -8.84 15.71
C LYS A 81 4.46 -8.30 16.68
N THR A 82 4.54 -6.97 16.82
CA THR A 82 5.59 -6.28 17.60
C THR A 82 5.10 -5.86 18.99
N THR A 83 3.77 -5.78 19.19
CA THR A 83 3.10 -5.69 20.50
C THR A 83 2.89 -7.04 21.14
#